data_AF-A0A662KBT8-F1
#
_entry.id   AF-A0A662KBT8-F1
#
_cell.length_a   1.000
_cell.length_b   1.000
_cell.length_c   1.000
_cell.angle_alpha   90.00
_cell.angle_beta   90.00
_cell.angle_gamma   90.00
#
_symmetry.space_group_name_H-M   'P 1'
#
loop_
_entity.id
_entity.type
_entity.pdbx_description
1 polymer ?
#
loop_
_entity_poly.entity_id
_entity_poly.type
_entity_poly.pdbx_seq_one_letter_code
_entity_poly.pdbx_strand_id
1 'polypeptide(L)'
;VEVGTTRHAKLMEAAEQALGAAIRTVRAGVTVGEIGRVIEDQIRKYGFEPIRNLQGHSLEQYRLHAGLSIPNFHTKNNTKLKSGQVIAIEPFVTDGEGYVTDAGLSNIYRVAKKSVMTRQLYNAFRNLPFAESWMYRLYGEETYRKLSFLMKRRMITPYFKLVEVKGGMVAQAEHTVYVTDDGCEILTLTE
;
A
#
# COMPACT_ATOMS: atom_id res chain seq x y z
N VAL A 1 -12.45 9.33 -9.22
CA VAL A 1 -12.08 8.13 -10.00
C VAL A 1 -12.36 8.43 -11.45
N GLU A 2 -11.37 8.29 -12.32
CA GLU A 2 -11.51 8.47 -13.76
C GLU A 2 -11.82 7.11 -14.41
N VAL A 3 -12.87 7.03 -15.24
CA VAL A 3 -13.25 5.81 -15.97
C VAL A 3 -13.71 6.21 -17.37
N GLY A 4 -13.14 5.56 -18.40
CA GLY A 4 -13.54 5.76 -19.80
C GLY A 4 -13.07 7.07 -20.44
N THR A 5 -12.11 7.78 -19.82
CA THR A 5 -11.49 9.01 -20.37
C THR A 5 -9.96 8.98 -20.21
N THR A 6 -9.28 10.00 -20.75
CA THR A 6 -7.80 10.13 -20.74
C THR A 6 -7.31 11.45 -20.14
N ARG A 7 -8.12 12.12 -19.31
CA ARG A 7 -7.83 13.43 -18.70
C ARG A 7 -6.58 13.39 -17.81
N HIS A 8 -6.38 12.31 -17.07
CA HIS A 8 -5.21 12.14 -16.19
C HIS A 8 -4.22 11.09 -16.73
N ALA A 9 -4.18 10.85 -18.05
CA ALA A 9 -3.29 9.87 -18.67
C ALA A 9 -1.80 10.08 -18.31
N LYS A 10 -1.32 11.33 -18.31
CA LYS A 10 0.05 11.66 -17.91
C LYS A 10 0.33 11.35 -16.43
N LEU A 11 -0.66 11.51 -15.55
CA LEU A 11 -0.53 11.21 -14.13
C LEU A 11 -0.40 9.69 -13.90
N MET A 12 -1.19 8.90 -14.63
CA MET A 12 -1.11 7.44 -14.63
C MET A 12 0.23 6.96 -15.20
N GLU A 13 0.65 7.51 -16.34
CA GLU A 13 1.95 7.21 -16.96
C GLU A 13 3.11 7.51 -16.02
N ALA A 14 3.06 8.63 -15.28
CA ALA A 14 4.08 8.95 -14.28
C ALA A 14 4.20 7.88 -13.19
N ALA A 15 3.07 7.32 -12.70
CA ALA A 15 3.08 6.25 -11.70
C ALA A 15 3.67 4.94 -12.27
N GLU A 16 3.28 4.55 -13.48
CA GLU A 16 3.79 3.35 -14.15
C GLU A 16 5.30 3.46 -14.45
N GLN A 17 5.76 4.62 -14.91
CA GLN A 17 7.17 4.85 -15.23
C GLN A 17 8.04 4.92 -13.97
N ALA A 18 7.50 5.49 -12.89
CA ALA A 18 8.15 5.46 -11.58
C ALA A 18 8.27 4.02 -11.04
N LEU A 19 7.22 3.21 -11.18
CA LEU A 19 7.24 1.79 -10.78
C LEU A 19 8.28 1.01 -11.59
N GLY A 20 8.27 1.16 -12.92
CA GLY A 20 9.24 0.50 -13.79
C GLY A 20 10.69 0.89 -13.49
N ALA A 21 10.95 2.16 -13.15
CA ALA A 21 12.28 2.62 -12.76
C ALA A 21 12.73 2.07 -11.40
N ALA A 22 11.80 2.00 -10.44
CA ALA A 22 12.06 1.39 -9.14
C ALA A 22 12.43 -0.08 -9.31
N ILE A 23 11.62 -0.86 -10.04
CA ILE A 23 11.85 -2.29 -10.31
C ILE A 23 13.24 -2.54 -10.93
N ARG A 24 13.64 -1.75 -11.93
CA ARG A 24 14.99 -1.85 -12.53
C ARG A 24 16.14 -1.60 -11.56
N THR A 25 15.86 -0.95 -10.43
CA THR A 25 16.84 -0.62 -9.38
C THR A 25 16.86 -1.68 -8.27
N VAL A 26 15.81 -2.50 -8.13
CA VAL A 26 15.71 -3.49 -7.05
C VAL A 26 16.73 -4.60 -7.27
N ARG A 27 17.56 -4.82 -6.25
CA ARG A 27 18.40 -6.01 -6.04
C ARG A 27 18.91 -6.02 -4.60
N ALA A 28 19.44 -7.15 -4.13
CA ALA A 28 20.09 -7.21 -2.83
C ALA A 28 21.20 -6.14 -2.70
N GLY A 29 21.29 -5.52 -1.53
CA GLY A 29 22.29 -4.51 -1.24
C GLY A 29 21.91 -3.06 -1.59
N VAL A 30 20.91 -2.83 -2.44
CA VAL A 30 20.38 -1.49 -2.72
C VAL A 30 19.61 -0.96 -1.51
N THR A 31 19.76 0.33 -1.21
CA THR A 31 19.08 0.96 -0.07
C THR A 31 17.65 1.38 -0.43
N VAL A 32 16.74 1.33 0.54
CA VAL A 32 15.36 1.81 0.31
C VAL A 32 15.31 3.31 -0.01
N GLY A 33 16.26 4.10 0.50
CA GLY A 33 16.40 5.52 0.15
C GLY A 33 16.74 5.75 -1.32
N GLU A 34 17.55 4.88 -1.93
CA GLU A 34 17.89 4.94 -3.35
C GLU A 34 16.68 4.60 -4.24
N ILE A 35 15.89 3.59 -3.85
CA ILE A 35 14.62 3.27 -4.54
C ILE A 35 13.69 4.47 -4.51
N GLY A 36 13.53 5.10 -3.34
CA GLY A 36 12.70 6.30 -3.21
C GLY A 36 13.21 7.49 -4.02
N ARG A 37 14.53 7.67 -4.15
CA ARG A 37 15.13 8.69 -5.03
C ARG A 37 14.76 8.44 -6.49
N VAL A 38 14.91 7.21 -6.96
CA VAL A 38 14.56 6.85 -8.35
C VAL A 38 13.08 7.08 -8.64
N ILE A 39 12.20 6.76 -7.68
CA ILE A 39 10.75 7.02 -7.80
C ILE A 39 10.48 8.52 -7.89
N GLU A 40 11.00 9.33 -6.96
CA GLU A 40 10.79 10.79 -6.95
C GLU A 40 11.35 11.46 -8.20
N ASP A 41 12.54 11.08 -8.64
CA ASP A 41 13.17 11.62 -9.85
C ASP A 41 12.32 11.35 -11.10
N GLN A 42 11.69 10.17 -11.20
CA GLN A 42 10.78 9.88 -12.31
C GLN A 42 9.51 10.69 -12.22
N ILE A 43 8.85 10.72 -11.05
CA ILE A 43 7.59 11.45 -10.85
C ILE A 43 7.76 12.94 -11.20
N ARG A 44 8.84 13.56 -10.72
CA ARG A 44 9.10 14.98 -10.96
C ARG A 44 9.41 15.33 -12.41
N LYS A 45 9.92 14.40 -13.22
CA LYS A 45 10.09 14.63 -14.68
C LYS A 45 8.77 14.86 -15.40
N TYR A 46 7.68 14.30 -14.88
CA TYR A 46 6.33 14.51 -15.41
C TYR A 46 5.67 15.79 -14.85
N GLY A 47 6.32 16.50 -13.93
CA GLY A 47 5.78 17.71 -13.30
C GLY A 47 4.77 17.45 -12.18
N PHE A 48 4.79 16.25 -11.59
CA PHE A 48 3.91 15.85 -10.48
C PHE A 48 4.71 15.67 -9.18
N GLU A 49 4.02 15.50 -8.05
CA GLU A 49 4.64 15.23 -6.76
C GLU A 49 4.38 13.79 -6.28
N PRO A 50 5.37 13.14 -5.64
CA PRO A 50 5.16 11.88 -4.94
C PRO A 50 4.39 12.10 -3.64
N ILE A 51 3.49 11.17 -3.28
CA ILE A 51 2.90 11.17 -1.94
C ILE A 51 3.93 10.65 -0.94
N ARG A 52 4.32 11.49 0.01
CA ARG A 52 5.46 11.21 0.91
C ARG A 52 5.11 10.32 2.10
N ASN A 53 3.86 10.37 2.56
CA ASN A 53 3.38 9.59 3.70
C ASN A 53 2.58 8.33 3.32
N LEU A 54 2.68 7.89 2.06
CA LEU A 54 2.16 6.60 1.58
C LEU A 54 3.25 5.91 0.76
N GLN A 55 3.53 4.65 1.06
CA GLN A 55 4.78 3.98 0.70
C GLN A 55 4.55 2.50 0.46
N GLY A 56 5.41 1.89 -0.34
CA GLY A 56 5.49 0.43 -0.43
C GLY A 56 5.98 -0.21 0.85
N HIS A 57 6.00 -1.53 0.88
CA HIS A 57 6.31 -2.27 2.11
C HIS A 57 6.84 -3.68 1.86
N SER A 58 7.52 -4.27 2.84
CA SER A 58 7.80 -5.71 2.83
C SER A 58 6.55 -6.53 3.15
N LEU A 59 6.53 -7.76 2.67
CA LEU A 59 5.49 -8.76 2.93
C LEU A 59 6.10 -10.00 3.58
N GLU A 60 5.31 -10.62 4.46
CA GLU A 60 5.59 -11.92 5.07
C GLU A 60 4.31 -12.78 5.05
N GLN A 61 4.44 -14.07 5.33
CA GLN A 61 3.28 -14.97 5.36
C GLN A 61 2.22 -14.45 6.36
N TYR A 62 1.00 -14.23 5.86
CA TYR A 62 -0.12 -13.64 6.61
C TYR A 62 0.14 -12.25 7.22
N ARG A 63 1.15 -11.52 6.75
CA ARG A 63 1.47 -10.18 7.23
C ARG A 63 1.74 -9.27 6.04
N LEU A 64 0.69 -8.54 5.65
CA LEU A 64 0.73 -7.61 4.52
C LEU A 64 1.82 -6.56 4.70
N HIS A 65 1.84 -5.88 5.86
CA HIS A 65 2.88 -4.90 6.20
C HIS A 65 3.89 -5.51 7.18
N ALA A 66 5.02 -6.02 6.65
CA ALA A 66 6.02 -6.74 7.43
C ALA A 66 7.09 -5.84 8.11
N GLY A 67 7.02 -4.52 7.91
CA GLY A 67 7.71 -3.52 8.73
C GLY A 67 8.86 -2.77 8.05
N LEU A 68 9.34 -3.23 6.88
CA LEU A 68 10.17 -2.39 6.02
C LEU A 68 9.24 -1.56 5.13
N SER A 69 9.52 -0.27 4.99
CA SER A 69 8.82 0.62 4.06
C SER A 69 9.72 0.97 2.87
N ILE A 70 9.11 1.03 1.69
CA ILE A 70 9.74 1.41 0.42
C ILE A 70 9.21 2.81 0.05
N PRO A 71 9.95 3.89 0.36
CA PRO A 71 9.44 5.24 0.22
C PRO A 71 9.29 5.65 -1.25
N ASN A 72 8.37 6.56 -1.53
CA ASN A 72 8.18 7.18 -2.85
C ASN A 72 9.01 8.45 -3.07
N PHE A 73 9.94 8.72 -2.16
CA PHE A 73 10.81 9.89 -2.20
C PHE A 73 12.17 9.58 -1.60
N HIS A 74 13.17 10.39 -1.94
CA HIS A 74 14.51 10.21 -1.41
C HIS A 74 14.51 10.39 0.11
N THR A 75 15.02 9.37 0.81
CA THR A 75 15.22 9.40 2.26
C THR A 75 16.66 9.04 2.59
N LYS A 76 17.13 9.46 3.78
CA LYS A 76 18.44 9.04 4.31
C LYS A 76 18.42 7.60 4.87
N ASN A 77 17.38 6.81 4.54
CA ASN A 77 17.25 5.45 5.04
C ASN A 77 18.20 4.51 4.27
N ASN A 78 19.26 4.10 4.96
CA ASN A 78 20.31 3.23 4.42
C ASN A 78 20.03 1.73 4.64
N THR A 79 18.82 1.33 5.06
CA THR A 79 18.44 -0.08 5.12
C THR A 79 18.53 -0.69 3.72
N LYS A 80 19.34 -1.75 3.61
CA LYS A 80 19.56 -2.48 2.37
C LYS A 80 18.52 -3.58 2.19
N LEU A 81 18.06 -3.76 0.96
CA LEU A 81 17.31 -4.95 0.57
C LEU A 81 18.20 -6.20 0.69
N LYS A 82 17.56 -7.33 0.99
CA LYS A 82 18.19 -8.64 1.11
C LYS A 82 17.56 -9.59 0.11
N SER A 83 18.38 -10.45 -0.48
CA SER A 83 17.90 -11.57 -1.30
C SER A 83 16.89 -12.41 -0.51
N GLY A 84 15.82 -12.84 -1.17
CA GLY A 84 14.71 -13.57 -0.57
C GLY A 84 13.61 -12.71 0.05
N GLN A 85 13.75 -11.38 0.10
CA GLN A 85 12.66 -10.51 0.54
C GLN A 85 11.55 -10.42 -0.51
N VAL A 86 10.32 -10.36 -0.05
CA VAL A 86 9.16 -9.99 -0.88
C VAL A 86 8.74 -8.58 -0.50
N ILE A 87 8.64 -7.69 -1.49
CA ILE A 87 8.26 -6.28 -1.28
C ILE A 87 7.19 -5.86 -2.29
N ALA A 88 6.27 -5.02 -1.84
CA ALA A 88 5.38 -4.22 -2.67
C ALA A 88 6.07 -2.89 -2.97
N ILE A 89 6.09 -2.53 -4.25
CA ILE A 89 6.53 -1.23 -4.73
C ILE A 89 5.31 -0.56 -5.33
N GLU A 90 4.89 0.55 -4.72
CA GLU A 90 3.64 1.22 -5.04
C GLU A 90 3.84 2.75 -5.06
N PRO A 91 4.33 3.30 -6.19
CA PRO A 91 4.39 4.74 -6.38
C PRO A 91 3.00 5.36 -6.37
N PHE A 92 2.81 6.34 -5.49
CA PHE A 92 1.66 7.21 -5.47
C PHE A 92 2.06 8.59 -5.99
N VAL A 93 1.38 9.04 -7.05
CA VAL A 93 1.66 10.28 -7.76
C VAL A 93 0.46 11.20 -7.67
N THR A 94 0.68 12.50 -7.48
CA THR A 94 -0.41 13.48 -7.43
C THR A 94 -0.07 14.79 -8.13
N ASP A 95 -1.11 15.46 -8.61
CA ASP A 95 -1.10 16.87 -9.03
C ASP A 95 -1.41 17.85 -7.87
N GLY A 96 -1.52 17.34 -6.64
CA GLY A 96 -1.68 18.11 -5.40
C GLY A 96 -0.38 18.35 -4.62
N GLU A 97 -0.48 18.37 -3.28
CA GLU A 97 0.60 18.71 -2.34
C GLU A 97 1.62 17.57 -2.13
N GLY A 98 1.24 16.33 -2.45
CA GLY A 98 2.10 15.16 -2.18
C GLY A 98 1.95 14.62 -0.75
N TYR A 99 0.77 14.79 -0.15
CA TYR A 99 0.46 14.30 1.19
C TYR A 99 -0.99 13.83 1.30
N VAL A 100 -1.22 12.77 2.08
CA VAL A 100 -2.58 12.27 2.37
C VAL A 100 -2.97 12.44 3.83
N THR A 101 -4.26 12.57 4.09
CA THR A 101 -4.83 12.62 5.44
C THR A 101 -6.02 11.68 5.58
N ASP A 102 -6.39 11.37 6.82
CA ASP A 102 -7.52 10.51 7.15
C ASP A 102 -8.84 11.25 6.85
N ALA A 103 -9.66 10.69 5.96
CA ALA A 103 -10.99 11.18 5.59
C ALA A 103 -12.13 10.34 6.20
N GLY A 104 -11.91 9.87 7.43
CA GLY A 104 -12.85 9.01 8.16
C GLY A 104 -12.71 7.53 7.86
N LEU A 105 -13.60 6.73 8.45
CA LEU A 105 -13.56 5.27 8.36
C LEU A 105 -13.66 4.79 6.91
N SER A 106 -12.84 3.82 6.56
CA SER A 106 -13.09 2.96 5.39
C SER A 106 -13.94 1.76 5.80
N ASN A 107 -14.18 0.86 4.85
CA ASN A 107 -14.84 -0.42 5.09
C ASN A 107 -13.84 -1.57 5.29
N ILE A 108 -12.58 -1.27 5.64
CA ILE A 108 -11.50 -2.25 5.78
C ILE A 108 -11.01 -2.28 7.23
N TYR A 109 -10.83 -3.48 7.78
CA TYR A 109 -10.46 -3.72 9.17
C TYR A 109 -9.43 -4.83 9.27
N ARG A 110 -8.76 -4.94 10.43
CA ARG A 110 -7.97 -6.12 10.79
C ARG A 110 -8.23 -6.53 12.23
N VAL A 111 -8.02 -7.81 12.55
CA VAL A 111 -8.05 -8.28 13.93
C VAL A 111 -6.84 -7.72 14.67
N ALA A 112 -7.09 -6.95 15.73
CA ALA A 112 -6.05 -6.37 16.58
C ALA A 112 -5.78 -7.22 17.82
N LYS A 113 -6.82 -7.87 18.36
CA LYS A 113 -6.72 -8.74 19.55
C LYS A 113 -7.41 -10.08 19.29
N LYS A 114 -6.66 -11.17 19.40
CA LYS A 114 -7.20 -12.53 19.34
C LYS A 114 -7.95 -12.84 20.64
N SER A 115 -9.16 -13.38 20.50
CA SER A 115 -10.05 -13.71 21.61
C SER A 115 -11.12 -14.68 21.13
N VAL A 116 -11.95 -15.19 22.04
CA VAL A 116 -13.16 -15.95 21.68
C VAL A 116 -14.08 -15.12 20.77
N MET A 117 -14.22 -13.82 21.02
CA MET A 117 -15.12 -12.94 20.26
C MET A 117 -14.63 -12.64 18.85
N THR A 118 -13.30 -12.63 18.64
CA THR A 118 -12.67 -12.41 17.33
C THR A 118 -12.27 -13.71 16.65
N ARG A 119 -12.58 -14.87 17.24
CA ARG A 119 -12.12 -16.18 16.74
C ARG A 119 -12.58 -16.46 15.32
N GLN A 120 -13.84 -16.20 15.00
CA GLN A 120 -14.37 -16.46 13.66
C GLN A 120 -13.72 -15.55 12.61
N LEU A 121 -13.55 -14.26 12.90
CA LEU A 121 -12.78 -13.33 12.04
C LEU A 121 -11.33 -13.79 11.88
N TYR A 122 -10.67 -14.20 12.96
CA TYR A 122 -9.29 -14.67 12.91
C TYR A 122 -9.14 -16.00 12.16
N ASN A 123 -10.10 -16.90 12.26
CA ASN A 123 -10.11 -18.14 11.51
C ASN A 123 -10.30 -17.88 10.00
N ALA A 124 -11.14 -16.91 9.65
CA ALA A 124 -11.41 -16.54 8.27
C ALA A 124 -10.25 -15.75 7.63
N PHE A 125 -9.67 -14.78 8.35
CA PHE A 125 -8.77 -13.78 7.76
C PHE A 125 -7.36 -13.75 8.38
N ARG A 126 -7.11 -14.50 9.46
CA ARG A 126 -5.85 -14.46 10.21
C ARG A 126 -5.49 -13.03 10.63
N ASN A 127 -4.28 -12.57 10.29
CA ASN A 127 -3.82 -11.19 10.54
C ASN A 127 -4.01 -10.28 9.30
N LEU A 128 -4.65 -10.78 8.23
CA LEU A 128 -4.87 -10.01 7.02
C LEU A 128 -6.04 -9.03 7.19
N PRO A 129 -6.04 -7.91 6.44
CA PRO A 129 -7.20 -7.04 6.36
C PRO A 129 -8.43 -7.77 5.79
N PHE A 130 -9.62 -7.34 6.20
CA PHE A 130 -10.90 -7.84 5.70
C PHE A 130 -11.88 -6.69 5.52
N ALA A 131 -12.77 -6.82 4.53
CA ALA A 131 -13.81 -5.85 4.25
C ALA A 131 -15.08 -6.07 5.09
N GLU A 132 -15.83 -5.00 5.37
CA GLU A 132 -17.16 -5.06 6.00
C GLU A 132 -18.09 -6.03 5.25
N SER A 133 -18.08 -5.99 3.91
CA SER A 133 -18.88 -6.88 3.06
C SER A 133 -18.58 -8.37 3.31
N TRP A 134 -17.33 -8.73 3.61
CA TRP A 134 -16.99 -10.12 3.94
C TRP A 134 -17.41 -10.48 5.36
N MET A 135 -17.34 -9.52 6.28
CA MET A 135 -17.89 -9.69 7.62
C MET A 135 -19.42 -9.90 7.56
N TYR A 136 -20.12 -9.25 6.63
CA TYR A 136 -21.54 -9.48 6.36
C TYR A 136 -21.84 -10.93 5.96
N ARG A 137 -20.99 -11.56 5.15
CA ARG A 137 -21.13 -12.99 4.81
C ARG A 137 -20.96 -13.92 6.02
N LEU A 138 -20.28 -13.48 7.08
CA LEU A 138 -20.05 -14.28 8.29
C LEU A 138 -21.13 -14.10 9.36
N TYR A 139 -21.74 -12.92 9.44
CA TYR A 139 -22.64 -12.54 10.54
C TYR A 139 -24.02 -12.04 10.11
N GLY A 140 -24.27 -11.86 8.81
CA GLY A 140 -25.52 -11.31 8.29
C GLY A 140 -25.85 -9.95 8.89
N GLU A 141 -27.11 -9.75 9.26
CA GLU A 141 -27.64 -8.50 9.81
C GLU A 141 -26.94 -8.05 11.10
N GLU A 142 -26.32 -8.96 11.85
CA GLU A 142 -25.59 -8.67 13.09
C GLU A 142 -24.25 -7.95 12.87
N THR A 143 -23.83 -7.79 11.62
CA THR A 143 -22.50 -7.26 11.24
C THR A 143 -22.26 -5.87 11.81
N TYR A 144 -23.17 -4.92 11.60
CA TYR A 144 -23.00 -3.53 12.04
C TYR A 144 -22.86 -3.41 13.57
N ARG A 145 -23.69 -4.18 14.29
CA ARG A 145 -23.64 -4.24 15.75
C ARG A 145 -22.33 -4.84 16.24
N LYS A 146 -21.88 -5.94 15.64
CA LYS A 146 -20.60 -6.59 15.98
C LYS A 146 -19.41 -5.69 15.64
N LEU A 147 -19.42 -5.05 14.48
CA LEU A 147 -18.37 -4.15 14.05
C LEU A 147 -18.21 -2.99 15.04
N SER A 148 -19.31 -2.31 15.37
CA SER A 148 -19.35 -1.27 16.39
C SER A 148 -18.84 -1.76 17.75
N PHE A 149 -19.28 -2.94 18.18
CA PHE A 149 -18.89 -3.54 19.45
C PHE A 149 -17.38 -3.84 19.52
N LEU A 150 -16.83 -4.46 18.47
CA LEU A 150 -15.43 -4.89 18.39
C LEU A 150 -14.50 -3.69 18.24
N MET A 151 -14.87 -2.66 17.46
CA MET A 151 -14.11 -1.42 17.34
C MET A 151 -14.04 -0.66 18.67
N LYS A 152 -15.19 -0.47 19.36
CA LYS A 152 -15.22 0.22 20.66
C LYS A 152 -14.32 -0.46 21.70
N ARG A 153 -14.16 -1.78 21.61
CA ARG A 153 -13.27 -2.58 22.46
C ARG A 153 -11.83 -2.71 21.92
N ARG A 154 -11.49 -2.02 20.82
CA ARG A 154 -10.18 -2.09 20.14
C ARG A 154 -9.75 -3.52 19.80
N MET A 155 -10.72 -4.40 19.55
CA MET A 155 -10.46 -5.81 19.18
C MET A 155 -10.22 -5.96 17.68
N ILE A 156 -10.75 -5.02 16.90
CA ILE A 156 -10.42 -4.80 15.49
C ILE A 156 -9.95 -3.35 15.32
N THR A 157 -9.10 -3.12 14.34
CA THR A 157 -8.59 -1.79 13.97
C THR A 157 -9.07 -1.47 12.55
N PRO A 158 -9.69 -0.31 12.31
CA PRO A 158 -10.02 0.14 10.97
C PRO A 158 -8.78 0.63 10.23
N TYR A 159 -8.79 0.49 8.91
CA TYR A 159 -7.98 1.32 8.02
C TYR A 159 -8.82 2.54 7.65
N PHE A 160 -8.24 3.74 7.71
CA PHE A 160 -8.95 4.96 7.32
C PHE A 160 -8.91 5.15 5.81
N LYS A 161 -9.87 5.90 5.26
CA LYS A 161 -9.77 6.40 3.90
C LYS A 161 -8.68 7.46 3.87
N LEU A 162 -7.79 7.37 2.90
CA LEU A 162 -6.73 8.35 2.70
C LEU A 162 -7.11 9.23 1.50
N VAL A 163 -7.06 10.55 1.70
CA VAL A 163 -7.32 11.54 0.63
C VAL A 163 -6.18 12.53 0.56
N GLU A 164 -5.89 13.01 -0.65
CA GLU A 164 -4.92 14.06 -0.89
C GLU A 164 -5.38 15.37 -0.21
N VAL A 165 -4.47 16.07 0.47
CA VAL A 165 -4.81 17.17 1.38
C VAL A 165 -5.33 18.44 0.71
N LYS A 166 -5.08 18.64 -0.59
CA LYS A 166 -5.58 19.74 -1.42
C LYS A 166 -6.66 19.29 -2.40
N GLY A 167 -7.09 18.03 -2.34
CA GLY A 167 -8.05 17.47 -3.28
C GLY A 167 -7.46 17.18 -4.66
N GLY A 168 -6.14 17.09 -4.77
CA GLY A 168 -5.45 16.64 -5.97
C GLY A 168 -5.86 15.22 -6.37
N MET A 169 -5.78 14.94 -7.66
CA MET A 169 -5.92 13.60 -8.20
C MET A 169 -4.70 12.77 -7.83
N VAL A 170 -4.93 11.48 -7.57
CA VAL A 170 -3.89 10.52 -7.22
C VAL A 170 -3.92 9.38 -8.22
N ALA A 171 -2.76 9.04 -8.76
CA ALA A 171 -2.53 7.81 -9.51
C ALA A 171 -1.61 6.88 -8.71
N GLN A 172 -1.81 5.58 -8.88
CA GLN A 172 -1.00 4.53 -8.28
C GLN A 172 -0.72 3.47 -9.34
N ALA A 173 0.49 2.92 -9.34
CA ALA A 173 0.81 1.64 -9.94
C ALA A 173 1.50 0.78 -8.89
N GLU A 174 1.30 -0.54 -8.91
CA GLU A 174 1.90 -1.43 -7.91
C GLU A 174 2.32 -2.78 -8.50
N HIS A 175 3.46 -3.28 -8.05
CA HIS A 175 3.84 -4.67 -8.21
C HIS A 175 4.41 -5.24 -6.91
N THR A 176 4.14 -6.53 -6.69
CA THR A 176 4.89 -7.34 -5.72
C THR A 176 6.09 -7.97 -6.43
N VAL A 177 7.27 -7.86 -5.83
CA VAL A 177 8.52 -8.43 -6.35
C VAL A 177 9.23 -9.28 -5.30
N TYR A 178 9.90 -10.34 -5.77
CA TYR A 178 10.86 -11.14 -5.02
C TYR A 178 12.28 -10.66 -5.32
N VAL A 179 13.01 -10.22 -4.28
CA VAL A 179 14.36 -9.67 -4.43
C VAL A 179 15.38 -10.79 -4.62
N THR A 180 16.19 -10.72 -5.67
CA THR A 180 17.33 -11.62 -5.92
C THR A 180 18.65 -10.89 -5.64
N ASP A 181 19.79 -11.59 -5.76
CA ASP A 181 21.11 -10.99 -5.55
C ASP A 181 21.47 -9.94 -6.62
N ASP A 182 20.96 -10.12 -7.84
CA ASP A 182 21.29 -9.35 -9.04
C ASP A 182 20.10 -8.54 -9.60
N GLY A 183 18.89 -8.72 -9.07
CA GLY A 183 17.68 -8.09 -9.57
C GLY A 183 16.44 -8.37 -8.71
N CYS A 184 15.31 -8.55 -9.39
CA CYS A 184 14.09 -9.07 -8.78
C CYS A 184 13.23 -9.82 -9.81
N GLU A 185 12.36 -10.70 -9.31
CA GLU A 185 11.29 -11.33 -10.07
C GLU A 185 9.97 -10.62 -9.76
N ILE A 186 9.21 -10.23 -10.78
CA ILE A 186 7.91 -9.58 -10.60
C ILE A 186 6.82 -10.66 -10.49
N LEU A 187 6.22 -10.80 -9.31
CA LEU A 187 5.27 -11.88 -9.00
C LEU A 187 3.84 -11.60 -9.45
N THR A 188 3.59 -10.41 -10.02
CA THR A 188 2.26 -9.87 -10.33
C THR A 188 2.14 -9.38 -11.77
N LEU A 189 3.13 -9.69 -12.61
CA LEU A 189 2.93 -9.59 -14.06
C LEU A 189 1.87 -10.62 -14.47
N THR A 190 0.90 -10.16 -15.23
CA THR A 190 -0.04 -11.05 -15.90
C THR A 190 0.46 -11.26 -17.33
N GLU A 191 0.46 -12.52 -17.77
CA GLU A 191 0.73 -12.89 -19.17
C GLU A 191 -0.36 -12.37 -20.12
#